data_AF-A0A1B6BFS2-F1
#
_entry.id   AF-A0A1B6BFS2-F1
#
_cell.length_a   1.000
_cell.length_b   1.000
_cell.length_c   1.000
_cell.angle_alpha   90.00
_cell.angle_beta   90.00
_cell.angle_gamma   90.00
#
_symmetry.space_group_name_H-M   'P 1'
#
loop_
_entity.id
_entity.type
_entity.pdbx_description
1 polymer ?
#
loop_
_entity_poly.entity_id
_entity_poly.type
_entity_poly.pdbx_seq_one_letter_code
_entity_poly.pdbx_strand_id
1 'polypeptide(L)'
;MKKWFKVNKIFVLTLCFILTFTVISDAHSGRTDGNGGHKDNQNKSGLGYYHYHHGYGPHLHPDGVCPYAVTKPSVNVSNSDKSTSSVSSVTVNNETQYYIANLPEFNIQLNDTIIDNNNSKYPIIFYKNIAYMPLTWDLLKSVGFDLSIDSEGNITIAENGEAVAFKDTIDALNASEFNVAYFEKNVYFDGKSVTDEAYQNLYYKDIAYIPLTWNNCSNILRLNIEIEDSITLKINKLNK
;
A
#
# COMPACT_ATOMS: atom_id res chain seq x y z
N MET A 1 26.37 2.30 -72.89
CA MET A 1 25.13 1.69 -73.42
C MET A 1 24.32 1.12 -72.25
N LYS A 2 23.26 1.80 -71.81
CA LYS A 2 22.40 1.35 -70.70
C LYS A 2 21.55 0.17 -71.19
N LYS A 3 21.86 -1.05 -70.76
CA LYS A 3 21.01 -2.21 -71.03
C LYS A 3 19.76 -2.09 -70.15
N TRP A 4 18.65 -1.70 -70.75
CA TRP A 4 17.35 -1.67 -70.09
C TRP A 4 16.92 -3.13 -69.86
N PHE A 5 16.98 -3.59 -68.61
CA PHE A 5 16.45 -4.90 -68.25
C PHE A 5 14.96 -4.90 -68.60
N LYS A 6 14.56 -5.75 -69.56
CA LYS A 6 13.15 -6.05 -69.83
C LYS A 6 12.62 -6.82 -68.64
N VAL A 7 12.15 -6.11 -67.62
CA VAL A 7 11.51 -6.74 -66.48
C VAL A 7 10.25 -7.44 -66.99
N ASN A 8 10.22 -8.76 -66.85
CA ASN A 8 9.10 -9.56 -67.31
C ASN A 8 7.86 -9.11 -66.53
N LYS A 9 6.79 -8.69 -67.22
CA LYS A 9 5.58 -8.16 -66.56
C LYS A 9 5.00 -9.15 -65.55
N ILE A 10 5.18 -10.45 -65.81
CA ILE A 10 4.84 -11.56 -64.92
C ILE A 10 5.63 -11.49 -63.61
N PHE A 11 6.93 -11.15 -63.66
CA PHE A 11 7.78 -11.04 -62.46
C PHE A 11 7.42 -9.82 -61.61
N VAL A 12 6.98 -8.71 -62.23
CA VAL A 12 6.45 -7.55 -61.52
C VAL A 12 5.11 -7.89 -60.86
N LEU A 13 4.23 -8.62 -61.57
CA LEU A 13 2.93 -9.04 -61.04
C LEU A 13 3.05 -10.05 -59.89
N THR A 14 3.98 -11.01 -59.95
CA THR A 14 4.21 -11.97 -58.86
C THR A 14 4.84 -11.31 -57.63
N LEU A 15 5.80 -10.39 -57.82
CA LEU A 15 6.38 -9.62 -56.71
C LEU A 15 5.32 -8.72 -56.04
N CYS A 16 4.43 -8.12 -56.83
CA CYS A 16 3.32 -7.31 -56.32
C CYS A 16 2.31 -8.18 -55.54
N PHE A 17 2.04 -9.41 -55.99
CA PHE A 17 1.15 -10.34 -55.30
C PHE A 17 1.71 -10.82 -53.95
N ILE A 18 3.02 -11.05 -53.86
CA ILE A 18 3.68 -11.43 -52.59
C ILE A 18 3.63 -10.29 -51.56
N LEU A 19 3.72 -9.04 -52.01
CA LEU A 19 3.56 -7.85 -51.15
C LEU A 19 2.11 -7.62 -50.65
N THR A 20 1.12 -8.31 -51.24
CA THR A 20 -0.29 -8.25 -50.79
C THR A 20 -0.66 -9.35 -49.78
N PHE A 21 0.22 -10.31 -49.52
CA PHE A 21 0.05 -11.23 -48.38
C PHE A 21 0.36 -10.47 -47.10
N THR A 22 -0.66 -9.78 -46.59
CA THR A 22 -0.67 -9.23 -45.25
C THR A 22 -0.39 -10.36 -44.27
N VAL A 23 0.63 -10.20 -43.44
CA VAL A 23 0.84 -11.03 -42.26
C VAL A 23 -0.48 -11.11 -41.49
N ILE A 24 -0.96 -12.32 -41.25
CA ILE A 24 -2.12 -12.54 -40.39
C ILE A 24 -1.58 -12.32 -38.98
N SER A 25 -1.68 -11.09 -38.46
CA SER A 25 -1.41 -10.84 -37.05
C SER A 25 -2.54 -11.49 -36.25
N ASP A 26 -2.21 -12.59 -35.58
CA ASP A 26 -3.10 -13.28 -34.67
C ASP A 26 -3.28 -12.42 -33.42
N ALA A 27 -4.25 -11.51 -33.47
CA ALA A 27 -4.69 -10.77 -32.32
C ALA A 27 -5.45 -11.74 -31.43
N HIS A 28 -4.77 -12.25 -30.40
CA HIS A 28 -5.34 -13.17 -29.44
C HIS A 28 -6.68 -12.66 -28.90
N SER A 29 -7.66 -13.56 -28.77
CA SER A 29 -8.99 -13.24 -28.27
C SER A 29 -8.91 -12.79 -26.80
N GLY A 30 -9.05 -11.50 -26.57
CA GLY A 30 -8.99 -10.89 -25.25
C GLY A 30 -9.14 -9.39 -25.34
N ARG A 31 -10.30 -8.91 -25.80
CA ARG A 31 -10.61 -7.48 -25.68
C ARG A 31 -10.71 -7.15 -24.20
N THR A 32 -9.96 -6.15 -23.78
CA THR A 32 -10.22 -5.45 -22.53
C THR A 32 -11.58 -4.75 -22.64
N ASP A 33 -12.37 -4.81 -21.58
CA ASP A 33 -13.64 -4.11 -21.47
C ASP A 33 -13.41 -2.58 -21.37
N GLY A 34 -14.50 -1.81 -21.32
CA GLY A 34 -14.43 -0.35 -21.19
C GLY A 34 -13.72 0.15 -19.92
N ASN A 35 -13.44 -0.75 -18.97
CA ASN A 35 -12.81 -0.48 -17.69
C ASN A 35 -11.37 -1.05 -17.62
N GLY A 36 -10.85 -1.64 -18.70
CA GLY A 36 -9.49 -2.19 -18.79
C GLY A 36 -9.33 -3.64 -18.31
N GLY A 37 -10.42 -4.34 -18.02
CA GLY A 37 -10.44 -5.73 -17.55
C GLY A 37 -10.68 -6.75 -18.65
N HIS A 38 -10.22 -7.99 -18.49
CA HIS A 38 -10.56 -9.09 -19.39
C HIS A 38 -10.68 -10.44 -18.66
N LYS A 39 -11.41 -11.36 -19.29
CA LYS A 39 -11.62 -12.73 -18.80
C LYS A 39 -10.43 -13.62 -19.16
N ASP A 40 -9.86 -14.31 -18.17
CA ASP A 40 -8.92 -15.41 -18.33
C ASP A 40 -9.65 -16.73 -18.04
N ASN A 41 -10.37 -17.25 -19.05
CA ASN A 41 -11.20 -18.44 -18.91
C ASN A 41 -10.41 -19.70 -18.52
N GLN A 42 -9.10 -19.72 -18.79
CA GLN A 42 -8.24 -20.87 -18.48
C GLN A 42 -7.37 -20.63 -17.24
N ASN A 43 -7.52 -19.48 -16.58
CA ASN A 43 -6.71 -19.02 -15.45
C ASN A 43 -5.21 -19.33 -15.64
N LYS A 44 -4.66 -19.07 -16.83
CA LYS A 44 -3.26 -19.40 -17.14
C LYS A 44 -2.29 -18.60 -16.27
N SER A 45 -2.72 -17.43 -15.85
CA SER A 45 -1.99 -16.54 -14.96
C SER A 45 -2.00 -16.98 -13.49
N GLY A 46 -2.92 -17.87 -13.09
CA GLY A 46 -3.16 -18.20 -11.69
C GLY A 46 -3.88 -17.08 -10.90
N LEU A 47 -4.27 -15.99 -11.56
CA LEU A 47 -4.84 -14.79 -10.93
C LEU A 47 -6.38 -14.78 -10.86
N GLY A 48 -7.02 -15.81 -11.40
CA GLY A 48 -8.47 -15.98 -11.43
C GLY A 48 -9.10 -15.80 -12.82
N TYR A 49 -10.42 -15.92 -12.88
CA TYR A 49 -11.21 -15.92 -14.13
C TYR A 49 -11.35 -14.54 -14.80
N TYR A 50 -11.09 -13.44 -14.08
CA TYR A 50 -11.21 -12.05 -14.56
C TYR A 50 -10.10 -11.18 -13.96
N HIS A 51 -9.41 -10.37 -14.77
CA HIS A 51 -8.37 -9.47 -14.25
C HIS A 51 -8.21 -8.17 -15.05
N TYR A 52 -7.76 -7.13 -14.37
CA TYR A 52 -7.57 -5.77 -14.90
C TYR A 52 -6.12 -5.49 -15.30
N HIS A 53 -5.96 -4.89 -16.48
CA HIS A 53 -4.68 -4.39 -16.97
C HIS A 53 -4.58 -2.90 -16.71
N HIS A 54 -4.08 -2.54 -15.54
CA HIS A 54 -3.41 -1.27 -15.28
C HIS A 54 -1.90 -1.47 -15.44
N GLY A 55 -1.14 -0.46 -15.87
CA GLY A 55 0.30 -0.56 -16.21
C GLY A 55 1.29 -0.91 -15.09
N TYR A 56 0.86 -1.64 -14.07
CA TYR A 56 1.65 -2.25 -13.00
C TYR A 56 1.87 -3.76 -13.27
N GLY A 57 2.85 -4.36 -12.59
CA GLY A 57 3.15 -5.80 -12.73
C GLY A 57 1.94 -6.70 -12.39
N PRO A 58 1.94 -7.97 -12.84
CA PRO A 58 0.81 -8.88 -12.66
C PRO A 58 0.52 -9.13 -11.16
N HIS A 59 -0.71 -8.86 -10.72
CA HIS A 59 -1.13 -9.04 -9.32
C HIS A 59 -2.63 -9.37 -9.21
N LEU A 60 -3.03 -9.86 -8.03
CA LEU A 60 -4.40 -10.27 -7.72
C LEU A 60 -5.29 -9.06 -7.39
N HIS A 61 -6.56 -9.14 -7.77
CA HIS A 61 -7.60 -8.18 -7.39
C HIS A 61 -8.68 -8.87 -6.55
N PRO A 62 -8.48 -9.00 -5.23
CA PRO A 62 -9.56 -9.38 -4.34
C PRO A 62 -10.74 -8.43 -4.54
N ASP A 63 -11.94 -8.97 -4.74
CA ASP A 63 -13.19 -8.22 -4.89
C ASP A 63 -13.26 -7.22 -6.06
N GLY A 64 -12.39 -7.40 -7.08
CA GLY A 64 -12.36 -6.55 -8.27
C GLY A 64 -11.72 -5.17 -8.04
N VAL A 65 -11.13 -4.92 -6.87
CA VAL A 65 -10.41 -3.68 -6.54
C VAL A 65 -8.91 -3.87 -6.80
N CYS A 66 -8.27 -2.88 -7.42
CA CYS A 66 -6.82 -2.90 -7.63
C CYS A 66 -6.09 -2.51 -6.33
N PRO A 67 -5.18 -3.37 -5.82
CA PRO A 67 -4.32 -3.06 -4.66
C PRO A 67 -3.42 -1.83 -4.83
N TYR A 68 -3.11 -1.41 -6.05
CA TYR A 68 -2.27 -0.24 -6.36
C TYR A 68 -3.07 0.98 -6.82
N ALA A 69 -4.39 0.86 -7.00
CA ALA A 69 -5.23 2.00 -7.30
C ALA A 69 -5.52 2.74 -5.99
N VAL A 70 -4.61 3.64 -5.62
CA VAL A 70 -5.00 4.77 -4.77
C VAL A 70 -6.14 5.49 -5.50
N THR A 71 -7.35 5.42 -4.93
CA THR A 71 -8.53 6.10 -5.46
C THR A 71 -8.25 7.59 -5.59
N LYS A 72 -7.99 8.05 -6.82
CA LYS A 72 -8.16 9.46 -7.18
C LYS A 72 -9.66 9.71 -7.30
N PRO A 73 -10.23 10.70 -6.60
CA PRO A 73 -11.54 11.24 -6.95
C PRO A 73 -11.47 11.75 -8.39
N SER A 74 -12.38 11.28 -9.22
CA SER A 74 -12.60 11.76 -10.59
C SER A 74 -12.94 13.24 -10.58
N VAL A 75 -12.12 14.06 -11.25
CA VAL A 75 -12.54 15.38 -11.74
C VAL A 75 -12.09 15.52 -13.20
N ASN A 76 -13.09 15.60 -14.08
CA ASN A 76 -12.97 16.01 -15.47
C ASN A 76 -12.51 17.47 -15.57
N VAL A 77 -11.39 17.77 -16.24
CA VAL A 77 -11.20 19.02 -17.00
C VAL A 77 -10.28 18.77 -18.21
N SER A 78 -10.71 19.32 -19.34
CA SER A 78 -10.18 19.23 -20.71
C SER A 78 -8.98 20.14 -21.03
N ASN A 79 -8.37 19.85 -22.20
CA ASN A 79 -7.55 20.69 -23.09
C ASN A 79 -6.09 21.02 -22.69
N SER A 80 -5.13 20.60 -23.53
CA SER A 80 -4.36 21.38 -24.55
C SER A 80 -3.25 22.21 -23.88
N ASP A 81 -1.96 22.13 -24.22
CA ASP A 81 -1.37 22.16 -25.54
C ASP A 81 0.04 21.52 -25.59
N LYS A 82 0.42 21.23 -26.82
CA LYS A 82 1.66 20.63 -27.31
C LYS A 82 2.70 21.70 -27.61
N SER A 83 3.93 21.55 -27.12
CA SER A 83 5.22 21.69 -27.86
C SER A 83 6.41 21.92 -26.91
N THR A 84 7.33 20.94 -26.77
CA THR A 84 8.71 20.88 -27.36
C THR A 84 9.64 22.01 -26.86
N SER A 85 10.81 21.79 -26.25
CA SER A 85 11.83 20.76 -26.48
C SER A 85 12.86 20.65 -25.33
N SER A 86 13.50 19.49 -25.26
CA SER A 86 14.85 19.20 -24.71
C SER A 86 15.12 19.51 -23.24
N VAL A 87 14.81 18.54 -22.37
CA VAL A 87 15.47 18.40 -21.06
C VAL A 87 15.83 16.92 -20.88
N SER A 88 17.09 16.70 -20.52
CA SER A 88 17.70 15.42 -20.18
C SER A 88 16.78 14.54 -19.33
N SER A 89 16.73 13.26 -19.67
CA SER A 89 15.95 12.23 -19.00
C SER A 89 16.30 12.18 -17.51
N VAL A 90 15.47 12.80 -16.68
CA VAL A 90 15.35 12.45 -15.27
C VAL A 90 14.47 11.21 -15.21
N THR A 91 15.09 10.07 -14.97
CA THR A 91 14.41 8.83 -14.61
C THR A 91 13.80 9.02 -13.22
N VAL A 92 12.50 9.28 -13.16
CA VAL A 92 11.75 9.29 -11.89
C VAL A 92 11.37 7.84 -11.58
N ASN A 93 12.23 7.17 -10.81
CA ASN A 93 11.93 5.90 -10.16
C ASN A 93 11.16 6.21 -8.87
N ASN A 94 9.82 6.21 -8.90
CA ASN A 94 9.03 6.20 -7.66
C ASN A 94 8.92 4.76 -7.13
N GLU A 95 10.05 4.19 -6.71
CA GLU A 95 10.07 2.95 -5.95
C GLU A 95 9.83 3.28 -4.48
N THR A 96 8.68 2.86 -3.94
CA THR A 96 8.41 2.90 -2.49
C THR A 96 9.52 2.13 -1.78
N GLN A 97 10.33 2.85 -1.00
CA GLN A 97 11.40 2.24 -0.22
C GLN A 97 10.78 1.50 0.96
N TYR A 98 11.12 0.22 1.09
CA TYR A 98 10.70 -0.62 2.20
C TYR A 98 11.84 -0.80 3.20
N TYR A 99 11.46 -0.94 4.46
CA TYR A 99 12.32 -1.22 5.60
C TYR A 99 11.84 -2.48 6.31
N ILE A 100 12.74 -3.12 7.05
CA ILE A 100 12.42 -4.32 7.82
C ILE A 100 12.12 -3.94 9.27
N ALA A 101 10.93 -4.29 9.74
CA ALA A 101 10.53 -4.28 11.14
C ALA A 101 10.35 -5.72 11.65
N ASN A 102 10.40 -5.92 12.96
CA ASN A 102 10.33 -7.24 13.59
C ASN A 102 9.20 -7.33 14.61
N LEU A 103 8.81 -8.54 15.01
CA LEU A 103 8.00 -8.70 16.23
C LEU A 103 8.86 -8.38 17.46
N PRO A 104 8.28 -7.74 18.51
CA PRO A 104 8.94 -7.63 19.80
C PRO A 104 9.09 -9.01 20.45
N GLU A 105 10.21 -9.22 21.15
CA GLU A 105 10.50 -10.45 21.91
C GLU A 105 9.87 -10.45 23.32
N PHE A 106 8.96 -9.52 23.59
CA PHE A 106 8.30 -9.34 24.89
C PHE A 106 6.78 -9.37 24.75
N ASN A 107 6.11 -9.70 25.85
CA ASN A 107 4.65 -9.66 25.95
C ASN A 107 4.15 -8.22 25.86
N ILE A 108 2.93 -8.06 25.39
CA ILE A 108 2.29 -6.75 25.31
C ILE A 108 1.03 -6.77 26.15
N GLN A 109 0.88 -5.74 26.98
CA GLN A 109 -0.28 -5.52 27.80
C GLN A 109 -0.90 -4.17 27.46
N LEU A 110 -2.18 -4.18 27.10
CA LEU A 110 -2.99 -2.98 26.90
C LEU A 110 -3.90 -2.82 28.11
N ASN A 111 -3.72 -1.73 28.88
CA ASN A 111 -4.35 -1.59 30.20
C ASN A 111 -4.06 -2.83 31.06
N ASP A 112 -5.10 -3.50 31.55
CA ASP A 112 -4.97 -4.70 32.38
C ASP A 112 -4.95 -6.02 31.56
N THR A 113 -4.98 -5.96 30.23
CA THR A 113 -5.15 -7.16 29.37
C THR A 113 -3.89 -7.47 28.58
N ILE A 114 -3.35 -8.69 28.74
CA ILE A 114 -2.30 -9.22 27.88
C ILE A 114 -2.90 -9.55 26.51
N ILE A 115 -2.29 -9.05 25.44
CA ILE A 115 -2.72 -9.30 24.07
C ILE A 115 -1.85 -10.36 23.38
N ASP A 116 -2.45 -11.15 22.49
CA ASP A 116 -1.70 -12.06 21.64
C ASP A 116 -1.16 -11.32 20.41
N ASN A 117 0.01 -10.69 20.57
CA ASN A 117 0.64 -9.95 19.49
C ASN A 117 1.11 -10.84 18.34
N ASN A 118 1.45 -12.11 18.61
CA ASN A 118 1.94 -13.03 17.58
C ASN A 118 0.85 -13.42 16.60
N ASN A 119 -0.40 -13.42 17.05
CA ASN A 119 -1.56 -13.73 16.24
C ASN A 119 -2.42 -12.50 15.90
N SER A 120 -1.92 -11.27 16.08
CA SER A 120 -2.66 -10.05 15.70
C SER A 120 -2.58 -9.77 14.19
N LYS A 121 -3.67 -9.34 13.52
CA LYS A 121 -3.60 -8.95 12.09
C LYS A 121 -2.66 -7.77 11.87
N TYR A 122 -2.66 -6.86 12.84
CA TYR A 122 -1.79 -5.69 12.93
C TYR A 122 -1.04 -5.74 14.26
N PRO A 123 0.09 -6.49 14.32
CA PRO A 123 0.86 -6.58 15.55
C PRO A 123 1.57 -5.26 15.83
N ILE A 124 1.87 -4.98 17.09
CA ILE A 124 2.90 -4.00 17.43
C ILE A 124 4.24 -4.53 16.93
N ILE A 125 4.98 -3.67 16.24
CA ILE A 125 6.24 -4.02 15.57
C ILE A 125 7.41 -3.21 16.12
N PHE A 126 8.63 -3.73 15.96
CA PHE A 126 9.89 -3.09 16.31
C PHE A 126 10.64 -2.62 15.07
N TYR A 127 10.92 -1.33 15.01
CA TYR A 127 11.74 -0.74 13.98
C TYR A 127 12.72 0.26 14.61
N LYS A 128 14.01 0.15 14.26
CA LYS A 128 15.09 0.96 14.86
C LYS A 128 15.05 0.97 16.40
N ASN A 129 14.84 -0.19 17.00
CA ASN A 129 14.78 -0.40 18.46
C ASN A 129 13.65 0.37 19.18
N ILE A 130 12.59 0.74 18.46
CA ILE A 130 11.39 1.36 19.03
C ILE A 130 10.15 0.54 18.66
N ALA A 131 9.24 0.44 19.61
CA ALA A 131 7.91 -0.14 19.42
C ALA A 131 7.03 0.82 18.61
N TYR A 132 6.35 0.30 17.61
CA TYR A 132 5.38 1.03 16.80
C TYR A 132 4.00 0.44 17.01
N MET A 133 3.06 1.31 17.34
CA MET A 133 1.67 0.96 17.61
C MET A 133 0.81 1.18 16.38
N PRO A 134 0.02 0.18 15.95
CA PRO A 134 -0.90 0.35 14.85
C PRO A 134 -2.08 1.24 15.23
N LEU A 135 -2.48 2.12 14.33
CA LEU A 135 -3.69 2.93 14.47
C LEU A 135 -4.91 2.18 13.94
N THR A 136 -5.18 1.00 14.50
CA THR A 136 -6.43 0.26 14.22
C THR A 136 -7.55 0.70 15.14
N TRP A 137 -8.79 0.49 14.68
CA TRP A 137 -9.97 0.76 15.49
C TRP A 137 -9.97 -0.08 16.79
N ASP A 138 -9.70 -1.38 16.71
CA ASP A 138 -9.72 -2.28 17.88
C ASP A 138 -8.64 -1.91 18.91
N LEU A 139 -7.42 -1.60 18.46
CA LEU A 139 -6.35 -1.22 19.39
C LEU A 139 -6.64 0.13 20.05
N LEU A 140 -7.01 1.15 19.28
CA LEU A 140 -7.31 2.48 19.82
C LEU A 140 -8.52 2.45 20.76
N LYS A 141 -9.58 1.73 20.40
CA LYS A 141 -10.72 1.50 21.29
C LYS A 141 -10.33 0.79 22.57
N SER A 142 -9.37 -0.13 22.53
CA SER A 142 -8.92 -0.82 23.73
C SER A 142 -8.19 0.06 24.75
N VAL A 143 -7.66 1.19 24.30
CA VAL A 143 -7.05 2.21 25.16
C VAL A 143 -7.93 3.45 25.34
N GLY A 144 -9.19 3.43 24.89
CA GLY A 144 -10.13 4.55 25.07
C GLY A 144 -9.87 5.73 24.14
N PHE A 145 -9.52 5.45 22.88
CA PHE A 145 -9.38 6.43 21.81
C PHE A 145 -10.29 6.10 20.62
N ASP A 146 -10.70 7.15 19.92
CA ASP A 146 -11.38 7.10 18.63
C ASP A 146 -10.43 7.45 17.49
N LEU A 147 -10.72 6.88 16.33
CA LEU A 147 -10.00 7.11 15.09
C LEU A 147 -10.92 7.76 14.06
N SER A 148 -10.43 8.78 13.38
CA SER A 148 -11.05 9.35 12.19
C SER A 148 -10.00 9.64 11.13
N ILE A 149 -10.36 9.48 9.87
CA ILE A 149 -9.49 9.72 8.72
C ILE A 149 -10.21 10.66 7.78
N ASP A 150 -9.54 11.73 7.34
CA ASP A 150 -10.12 12.69 6.40
C ASP A 150 -9.98 12.25 4.93
N SER A 151 -10.52 13.04 4.00
CA SER A 151 -10.43 12.77 2.56
C SER A 151 -9.02 12.83 1.99
N GLU A 152 -8.07 13.42 2.72
CA GLU A 152 -6.66 13.58 2.33
C GLU A 152 -5.77 12.47 2.91
N GLY A 153 -6.34 11.62 3.78
CA GLY A 153 -5.66 10.53 4.48
C GLY A 153 -4.97 10.94 5.77
N ASN A 154 -5.19 12.16 6.28
CA ASN A 154 -4.69 12.54 7.59
C ASN A 154 -5.54 11.85 8.67
N ILE A 155 -4.88 11.46 9.74
CA ILE A 155 -5.48 10.70 10.83
C ILE A 155 -5.68 11.63 12.02
N THR A 156 -6.87 11.62 12.60
CA THR A 156 -7.16 12.27 13.87
C THR A 156 -7.60 11.24 14.90
N ILE A 157 -6.85 11.20 15.99
CA ILE A 157 -7.13 10.41 17.18
C ILE A 157 -7.78 11.34 18.21
N ALA A 158 -8.90 10.91 18.77
CA ALA A 158 -9.63 11.68 19.78
C ALA A 158 -9.84 10.82 21.03
N GLU A 159 -9.93 11.45 22.19
CA GLU A 159 -10.23 10.74 23.42
C GLU A 159 -11.71 10.34 23.47
N ASN A 160 -12.00 9.05 23.68
CA ASN A 160 -13.34 8.55 23.95
C ASN A 160 -13.31 7.74 25.25
N GLY A 161 -14.08 8.16 26.26
CA GLY A 161 -13.89 7.75 27.65
C GLY A 161 -14.05 6.25 27.94
N GLU A 162 -14.60 5.45 27.03
CA GLU A 162 -14.91 4.05 27.28
C GLU A 162 -13.97 3.11 26.48
N ALA A 163 -13.07 2.44 27.21
CA ALA A 163 -12.20 1.41 26.66
C ALA A 163 -12.99 0.10 26.43
N VAL A 164 -12.77 -0.53 25.28
CA VAL A 164 -13.41 -1.80 24.91
C VAL A 164 -12.38 -2.94 24.90
N ALA A 165 -12.79 -4.20 25.08
CA ALA A 165 -11.85 -5.31 24.97
C ALA A 165 -11.18 -5.35 23.57
N PHE A 166 -9.86 -5.54 23.53
CA PHE A 166 -9.10 -5.70 22.29
C PHE A 166 -9.54 -6.94 21.53
N LYS A 167 -9.76 -6.79 20.22
CA LYS A 167 -10.15 -7.88 19.32
C LYS A 167 -9.41 -7.73 18.00
N ASP A 168 -8.25 -8.37 17.89
CA ASP A 168 -7.55 -8.52 16.60
C ASP A 168 -6.83 -9.86 16.63
N THR A 169 -7.30 -10.83 15.84
CA THR A 169 -6.69 -12.16 15.80
C THR A 169 -6.81 -12.76 14.42
N ILE A 170 -5.73 -13.37 13.95
CA ILE A 170 -5.64 -14.17 12.73
C ILE A 170 -5.39 -15.63 13.10
N ASP A 171 -5.91 -16.54 12.27
CA ASP A 171 -5.84 -17.99 12.51
C ASP A 171 -4.41 -18.59 12.39
N ALA A 172 -3.45 -17.82 11.86
CA ALA A 172 -2.06 -18.23 11.65
C ALA A 172 -1.09 -17.28 12.36
N LEU A 173 0.07 -17.77 12.82
CA LEU A 173 1.10 -16.93 13.42
C LEU A 173 1.68 -15.94 12.41
N ASN A 174 2.00 -14.73 12.87
CA ASN A 174 2.75 -13.76 12.10
C ASN A 174 4.17 -14.25 11.78
N ALA A 175 4.69 -13.77 10.65
CA ALA A 175 6.12 -13.86 10.36
C ALA A 175 6.94 -13.02 11.35
N SER A 176 8.23 -13.34 11.49
CA SER A 176 9.15 -12.59 12.35
C SER A 176 9.53 -11.22 11.80
N GLU A 177 9.41 -11.02 10.48
CA GLU A 177 9.81 -9.81 9.76
C GLU A 177 8.65 -9.21 8.95
N PHE A 178 8.59 -7.88 8.91
CA PHE A 178 7.56 -7.11 8.20
C PHE A 178 8.18 -6.04 7.31
N ASN A 179 7.75 -5.99 6.05
CA ASN A 179 8.10 -4.91 5.13
C ASN A 179 7.23 -3.68 5.44
N VAL A 180 7.85 -2.60 5.92
CA VAL A 180 7.19 -1.35 6.27
C VAL A 180 7.70 -0.20 5.40
N ALA A 181 6.86 0.80 5.15
CA ALA A 181 7.25 2.05 4.49
C ALA A 181 7.06 3.24 5.45
N TYR A 182 7.52 4.43 5.07
CA TYR A 182 7.16 5.64 5.81
C TYR A 182 5.73 6.08 5.49
N PHE A 183 5.02 6.51 6.53
CA PHE A 183 3.71 7.11 6.40
C PHE A 183 3.87 8.61 6.15
N GLU A 184 3.35 9.07 5.02
CA GLU A 184 3.57 10.44 4.53
C GLU A 184 2.47 11.41 4.97
N LYS A 185 1.39 10.92 5.59
CA LYS A 185 0.26 11.75 6.04
C LYS A 185 0.42 12.18 7.48
N ASN A 186 -0.27 13.26 7.82
CA ASN A 186 -0.24 13.77 9.18
C ASN A 186 -1.12 12.93 10.10
N VAL A 187 -0.66 12.77 11.34
CA VAL A 187 -1.42 12.14 12.41
C VAL A 187 -1.57 13.18 13.52
N TYR A 188 -2.76 13.32 14.07
CA TYR A 188 -3.08 14.28 15.12
C TYR A 188 -3.72 13.59 16.31
N PHE A 189 -3.43 14.06 17.51
CA PHE A 189 -4.15 13.70 18.73
C PHE A 189 -4.58 14.99 19.46
N ASP A 190 -5.87 15.16 19.70
CA ASP A 190 -6.43 16.39 20.29
C ASP A 190 -5.90 17.69 19.61
N GLY A 191 -5.70 17.64 18.28
CA GLY A 191 -5.16 18.75 17.49
C GLY A 191 -3.64 18.94 17.53
N LYS A 192 -2.89 18.13 18.28
CA LYS A 192 -1.42 18.12 18.28
C LYS A 192 -0.89 17.08 17.29
N SER A 193 0.12 17.43 16.49
CA SER A 193 0.74 16.48 15.56
C SER A 193 1.47 15.36 16.30
N VAL A 194 1.13 14.12 16.01
CA VAL A 194 1.81 12.90 16.45
C VAL A 194 2.91 12.59 15.44
N THR A 195 4.02 13.30 15.61
CA THR A 195 5.22 13.10 14.82
C THR A 195 6.43 13.32 15.72
N ASP A 196 7.43 12.45 15.58
CA ASP A 196 8.73 12.59 16.23
C ASP A 196 9.77 12.86 15.14
N GLU A 197 10.59 13.91 15.30
CA GLU A 197 11.58 14.29 14.28
C GLU A 197 12.63 13.18 14.06
N ALA A 198 12.89 12.34 15.07
CA ALA A 198 13.85 11.24 14.98
C ALA A 198 13.22 9.94 14.43
N TYR A 199 11.90 9.77 14.58
CA TYR A 199 11.20 8.53 14.25
C TYR A 199 9.93 8.83 13.44
N GLN A 200 10.02 8.59 12.13
CA GLN A 200 8.90 8.78 11.22
C GLN A 200 7.84 7.70 11.41
N ASN A 201 6.57 8.09 11.33
CA ASN A 201 5.44 7.16 11.31
C ASN A 201 5.62 6.13 10.19
N LEU A 202 5.20 4.90 10.45
CA LEU A 202 5.30 3.79 9.51
C LEU A 202 3.97 3.47 8.88
N TYR A 203 4.03 2.82 7.73
CA TYR A 203 2.89 2.30 7.00
C TYR A 203 3.13 0.81 6.73
N TYR A 204 2.20 -0.02 7.18
CA TYR A 204 2.26 -1.47 6.99
C TYR A 204 0.90 -1.99 6.57
N LYS A 205 0.87 -2.74 5.45
CA LYS A 205 -0.33 -3.16 4.72
C LYS A 205 -1.20 -1.97 4.32
N ASP A 206 -2.07 -1.55 5.22
CA ASP A 206 -3.11 -0.53 5.05
C ASP A 206 -3.28 0.34 6.31
N ILE A 207 -2.42 0.17 7.31
CA ILE A 207 -2.53 0.82 8.61
C ILE A 207 -1.29 1.69 8.87
N ALA A 208 -1.53 2.87 9.43
CA ALA A 208 -0.49 3.74 9.94
C ALA A 208 -0.03 3.29 11.33
N TYR A 209 1.25 3.44 11.59
CA TYR A 209 1.92 3.02 12.80
C TYR A 209 2.67 4.20 13.39
N ILE A 210 2.47 4.46 14.67
CA ILE A 210 3.13 5.56 15.36
C ILE A 210 4.20 5.04 16.31
N PRO A 211 5.36 5.70 16.41
CA PRO A 211 6.40 5.28 17.33
C PRO A 211 5.98 5.61 18.75
N LEU A 212 6.11 4.62 19.62
CA LEU A 212 5.86 4.73 21.06
C LEU A 212 7.06 5.39 21.77
N THR A 213 7.46 6.58 21.31
CA THR A 213 8.48 7.39 21.99
C THR A 213 7.91 8.02 23.25
N TRP A 214 8.79 8.37 24.20
CA TRP A 214 8.37 9.08 25.41
C TRP A 214 7.53 10.34 25.10
N ASN A 215 7.94 11.12 24.10
CA ASN A 215 7.24 12.34 23.70
C ASN A 215 5.83 12.03 23.16
N ASN A 216 5.72 11.10 22.21
CA ASN A 216 4.42 10.75 21.63
C ASN A 216 3.48 10.17 22.69
N CYS A 217 4.00 9.35 23.61
CA CYS A 217 3.15 8.71 24.61
C CYS A 217 2.76 9.68 25.72
N SER A 218 3.73 10.29 26.39
CA SER A 218 3.49 11.12 27.57
C SER A 218 2.90 12.49 27.24
N ASN A 219 3.47 13.20 26.24
CA ASN A 219 3.10 14.60 25.98
C ASN A 219 1.93 14.76 25.00
N ILE A 220 1.69 13.74 24.17
CA ILE A 220 0.71 13.81 23.09
C ILE A 220 -0.47 12.88 23.39
N LEU A 221 -0.27 11.56 23.32
CA LEU A 221 -1.35 10.55 23.42
C LEU A 221 -1.88 10.36 24.83
N ARG A 222 -1.19 10.88 25.86
CA ARG A 222 -1.51 10.61 27.28
C ARG A 222 -1.49 9.11 27.59
N LEU A 223 -0.49 8.41 27.08
CA LEU A 223 -0.19 7.02 27.38
C LEU A 223 0.99 6.93 28.33
N ASN A 224 0.88 6.06 29.34
CA ASN A 224 1.99 5.59 30.14
C ASN A 224 2.55 4.30 29.52
N ILE A 225 3.87 4.25 29.38
CA ILE A 225 4.58 3.08 28.88
C ILE A 225 5.57 2.62 29.92
N GLU A 226 5.43 1.36 30.33
CA GLU A 226 6.30 0.73 31.32
C GLU A 226 6.80 -0.60 30.76
N ILE A 227 8.08 -0.89 31.01
CA ILE A 227 8.64 -2.21 30.76
C ILE A 227 8.73 -2.90 32.12
N GLU A 228 7.87 -3.89 32.35
CA GLU A 228 7.87 -4.70 33.56
C GLU A 228 8.72 -5.95 33.34
N ASP A 229 9.59 -6.25 34.30
CA ASP A 229 10.45 -7.43 34.36
C ASP A 229 11.31 -7.68 33.11
N SER A 230 11.53 -6.64 32.29
CA SER A 230 12.22 -6.71 30.99
C SER A 230 11.55 -7.63 29.96
N ILE A 231 10.29 -8.06 30.20
CA ILE A 231 9.58 -9.03 29.34
C ILE A 231 8.16 -8.62 29.00
N THR A 232 7.64 -7.52 29.55
CA THR A 232 6.29 -7.05 29.26
C THR A 232 6.28 -5.54 29.01
N LEU A 233 5.82 -5.13 27.85
CA LEU A 233 5.51 -3.73 27.54
C LEU A 233 4.05 -3.44 27.91
N LYS A 234 3.85 -2.60 28.92
CA LYS A 234 2.54 -2.11 29.32
C LYS A 234 2.25 -0.79 28.63
N ILE A 235 1.05 -0.68 28.06
CA ILE A 235 0.55 0.54 27.42
C ILE A 235 -0.77 0.87 28.11
N ASN A 236 -0.76 1.90 28.95
CA ASN A 236 -1.89 2.29 29.77
C ASN A 236 -2.32 3.71 29.43
N LYS A 237 -3.61 3.96 29.32
CA LYS A 237 -4.10 5.35 29.23
C LYS A 237 -3.92 6.06 30.57
N LEU A 238 -3.39 7.28 30.54
CA LEU A 238 -3.33 8.14 31.71
C LEU A 238 -4.72 8.71 32.00
N ASN A 239 -5.20 8.49 33.22
CA ASN A 239 -6.40 9.17 33.70
C ASN A 239 -6.06 10.63 34.01
N LYS A 240 -7.00 11.53 33.66
CA LYS A 240 -6.89 12.97 33.87
C LYS A 240 -6.97 13.35 35.35
#